data_AF-A0A090QKM3-F1
#
_entry.id   AF-A0A090QKM3-F1
#
_cell.length_a   1.000
_cell.length_b   1.000
_cell.length_c   1.000
_cell.angle_alpha   90.00
_cell.angle_beta   90.00
_cell.angle_gamma   90.00
#
_symmetry.space_group_name_H-M   'P 1'
#
loop_
_entity.id
_entity.type
_entity.pdbx_description
1 polymer ?
#
loop_
_entity_poly.entity_id
_entity_poly.type
_entity_poly.pdbx_seq_one_letter_code
_entity_poly.pdbx_strand_id
1 'polypeptide(L)'
;MNELTTAKELVVQLPQRDAMTLQAYLPESFGPADLNITDALLTDVNHGMVCDTTDALVQAACNAANRAHAPYTNNFAGVAVKNRQGDIFVGMYAENAAFNPSLPPLQVALINMNMAGYPLSDVTEAALVEKAGSTISHRANTEQALNALNADIPLTYLAV
;
A
#
# COMPACT_ATOMS: atom_id res chain seq x y z
N MET A 1 -9.84 2.09 -8.08
CA MET A 1 -10.83 3.18 -8.32
C MET A 1 -12.19 2.85 -7.72
N ASN A 2 -12.79 1.70 -8.04
CA ASN A 2 -14.09 1.29 -7.43
C ASN A 2 -14.01 0.92 -5.93
N GLU A 3 -12.81 0.97 -5.36
CA GLU A 3 -12.52 0.74 -3.94
C GLU A 3 -12.57 2.03 -3.10
N LEU A 4 -12.54 3.19 -3.76
CA LEU A 4 -12.36 4.49 -3.11
C LEU A 4 -13.64 4.93 -2.40
N THR A 5 -13.49 5.73 -1.34
CA THR A 5 -14.61 6.43 -0.67
C THR A 5 -15.47 7.24 -1.65
N THR A 6 -14.86 7.76 -2.72
CA THR A 6 -15.50 8.60 -3.74
C THR A 6 -15.89 7.84 -5.02
N ALA A 7 -15.85 6.51 -5.04
CA ALA A 7 -16.06 5.72 -6.26
C ALA A 7 -17.34 6.07 -7.05
N LYS A 8 -18.44 6.43 -6.36
CA LYS A 8 -19.72 6.81 -6.97
C LYS A 8 -19.74 8.19 -7.62
N GLU A 9 -18.81 9.06 -7.23
CA GLU A 9 -18.76 10.47 -7.64
C GLU A 9 -17.47 10.79 -8.42
N LEU A 10 -16.53 9.84 -8.49
CA LEU A 10 -15.26 10.00 -9.18
C LEU A 10 -15.48 10.31 -10.67
N VAL A 11 -14.90 11.44 -11.11
CA VAL A 11 -14.91 11.89 -12.50
C VAL A 11 -13.55 11.58 -13.15
N VAL A 12 -13.60 10.98 -14.33
CA VAL A 12 -12.44 10.65 -15.16
C VAL A 12 -12.40 11.61 -16.35
N GLN A 13 -11.31 12.38 -16.45
CA GLN A 13 -11.06 13.32 -17.54
C GLN A 13 -9.99 12.75 -18.48
N LEU A 14 -10.30 12.68 -19.77
CA LEU A 14 -9.35 12.33 -20.84
C LEU A 14 -9.11 13.54 -21.75
N PRO A 15 -7.94 13.68 -22.40
CA PRO A 15 -7.72 14.76 -23.35
C PRO A 15 -8.78 14.77 -24.47
N GLN A 16 -9.30 15.96 -24.78
CA GLN A 16 -10.25 16.19 -25.88
C GLN A 16 -11.56 15.37 -25.77
N ARG A 17 -11.97 14.99 -24.56
CA ARG A 17 -13.23 14.29 -24.30
C ARG A 17 -13.96 14.96 -23.14
N ASP A 18 -15.27 14.82 -23.11
CA ASP A 18 -16.06 15.24 -21.96
C ASP A 18 -15.68 14.39 -20.73
N ALA A 19 -15.78 15.01 -19.56
CA ALA A 19 -15.58 14.33 -18.30
C ALA A 19 -16.71 13.32 -18.07
N MET A 20 -16.38 12.10 -17.62
CA MET A 20 -17.36 11.05 -17.37
C MET A 20 -17.18 10.44 -15.98
N THR A 21 -18.25 9.92 -15.39
CA THR A 21 -18.16 9.20 -14.11
C THR A 21 -17.44 7.86 -14.27
N LEU A 22 -16.92 7.30 -13.18
CA LEU A 22 -16.34 5.95 -13.19
C LEU A 22 -17.34 4.90 -13.71
N GLN A 23 -18.62 5.02 -13.38
CA GLN A 23 -19.67 4.05 -13.78
C GLN A 23 -19.91 4.05 -15.29
N ALA A 24 -19.65 5.17 -15.98
CA ALA A 24 -19.75 5.20 -17.43
C ALA A 24 -18.64 4.39 -18.13
N TYR A 25 -17.49 4.24 -17.46
CA TYR A 25 -16.39 3.37 -17.91
C TYR A 25 -16.47 1.94 -17.37
N LEU A 26 -17.16 1.74 -16.25
CA LEU A 26 -17.31 0.44 -15.59
C LEU A 26 -18.79 0.19 -15.24
N PRO A 27 -19.64 -0.09 -16.24
CA PRO A 27 -21.05 -0.41 -16.02
C PRO A 27 -21.18 -1.75 -15.27
N GLU A 28 -22.21 -1.89 -14.44
CA GLU A 28 -22.49 -3.12 -13.66
C GLU A 28 -21.25 -3.64 -12.89
N SER A 29 -20.52 -2.70 -12.30
CA SER A 29 -19.23 -2.96 -11.67
C SER A 29 -19.33 -3.92 -10.49
N PHE A 30 -18.36 -4.84 -10.39
CA PHE A 30 -18.05 -5.54 -9.14
C PHE A 30 -17.23 -4.64 -8.20
N GLY A 31 -17.49 -4.71 -6.88
CA GLY A 31 -16.78 -3.94 -5.87
C GLY A 31 -17.10 -4.34 -4.41
N PRO A 32 -16.69 -3.52 -3.43
CA PRO A 32 -16.85 -3.83 -2.00
C PRO A 32 -18.29 -4.19 -1.59
N ALA A 33 -19.28 -3.54 -2.21
CA ALA A 33 -20.70 -3.77 -1.93
C ALA A 33 -21.16 -5.20 -2.23
N ASP A 34 -20.61 -5.85 -3.27
CA ASP A 34 -20.93 -7.24 -3.62
C ASP A 34 -20.42 -8.24 -2.57
N LEU A 35 -19.46 -7.82 -1.75
CA LEU A 35 -18.87 -8.58 -0.65
C LEU A 35 -19.40 -8.14 0.72
N ASN A 36 -20.41 -7.26 0.77
CA ASN A 36 -20.94 -6.63 1.99
C ASN A 36 -19.87 -5.90 2.83
N ILE A 37 -18.85 -5.35 2.18
CA ILE A 37 -17.81 -4.53 2.82
C ILE A 37 -18.20 -3.05 2.70
N THR A 38 -18.23 -2.36 3.83
CA THR A 38 -18.46 -0.90 3.92
C THR A 38 -17.17 -0.10 4.02
N ASP A 39 -16.07 -0.76 4.38
CA ASP A 39 -14.76 -0.12 4.48
C ASP A 39 -14.28 0.27 3.09
N ALA A 40 -13.91 1.53 2.92
CA ALA A 40 -13.47 2.07 1.64
C ALA A 40 -12.04 2.58 1.74
N LEU A 41 -11.28 2.40 0.66
CA LEU A 41 -9.91 2.91 0.54
C LEU A 41 -9.94 4.45 0.63
N LEU A 42 -8.95 5.01 1.35
CA LEU A 42 -8.82 6.43 1.73
C LEU A 42 -9.76 6.89 2.87
N THR A 43 -10.38 5.96 3.61
CA THR A 43 -10.95 6.28 4.91
C THR A 43 -9.83 6.55 5.92
N ASP A 44 -10.01 7.52 6.82
CA ASP A 44 -9.07 7.74 7.93
C ASP A 44 -9.23 6.61 8.96
N VAL A 45 -8.19 5.78 9.09
CA VAL A 45 -8.20 4.58 9.94
C VAL A 45 -6.91 4.49 10.74
N ASN A 46 -7.03 3.93 11.95
CA ASN A 46 -5.91 3.54 12.79
C ASN A 46 -6.23 2.18 13.42
N HIS A 47 -5.49 1.14 13.03
CA HIS A 47 -5.71 -0.24 13.49
C HIS A 47 -5.15 -0.52 14.88
N GLY A 48 -4.48 0.44 15.53
CA GLY A 48 -3.96 0.29 16.88
C GLY A 48 -2.82 -0.71 17.02
N MET A 49 -2.13 -1.06 15.93
CA MET A 49 -0.92 -1.88 15.94
C MET A 49 0.20 -1.14 16.68
N VAL A 50 0.88 -1.87 17.57
CA VAL A 50 2.00 -1.36 18.35
C VAL A 50 3.25 -2.17 18.01
N CYS A 51 4.29 -1.49 17.53
CA CYS A 51 5.58 -2.10 17.27
C CYS A 51 6.57 -1.68 18.38
N ASP A 52 6.99 -2.63 19.21
CA ASP A 52 7.95 -2.39 20.30
C ASP A 52 9.39 -2.37 19.75
N THR A 53 9.79 -1.22 19.22
CA THR A 53 11.12 -1.01 18.62
C THR A 53 11.51 0.46 18.66
N THR A 54 12.81 0.73 18.73
CA THR A 54 13.37 2.09 18.59
C THR A 54 13.83 2.41 17.17
N ASP A 55 13.76 1.45 16.24
CA ASP A 55 14.13 1.63 14.85
C ASP A 55 13.12 2.53 14.13
N ALA A 56 13.56 3.71 13.69
CA ALA A 56 12.73 4.69 13.02
C ALA A 56 12.13 4.18 11.69
N LEU A 57 12.82 3.30 10.96
CA LEU A 57 12.33 2.73 9.70
C LEU A 57 11.20 1.75 9.98
N VAL A 58 11.34 0.91 11.00
CA VAL A 58 10.28 -0.03 11.42
C VAL A 58 9.08 0.72 12.00
N GLN A 59 9.29 1.77 12.80
CA GLN A 59 8.21 2.63 13.30
C GLN A 59 7.44 3.30 12.15
N ALA A 60 8.14 3.77 11.11
CA ALA A 60 7.50 4.34 9.92
C ALA A 60 6.66 3.30 9.17
N ALA A 61 7.16 2.07 9.00
CA ALA A 61 6.41 0.96 8.42
C ALA A 61 5.19 0.57 9.27
N CYS A 62 5.31 0.57 10.59
CA CYS A 62 4.23 0.31 11.54
C CYS A 62 3.11 1.34 11.44
N ASN A 63 3.48 2.63 11.38
CA ASN A 63 2.52 3.72 11.18
C ASN A 63 1.81 3.63 9.82
N ALA A 64 2.48 3.13 8.78
CA ALA A 64 1.84 2.85 7.50
C ALA A 64 0.89 1.66 7.58
N ALA A 65 1.27 0.57 8.25
CA ALA A 65 0.42 -0.59 8.49
C ALA A 65 -0.87 -0.21 9.25
N ASN A 66 -0.76 0.69 10.23
CA ASN A 66 -1.90 1.22 10.97
C ASN A 66 -2.95 1.94 10.11
N ARG A 67 -2.60 2.39 8.90
CA ARG A 67 -3.50 3.05 7.96
C ARG A 67 -3.87 2.18 6.76
N ALA A 68 -3.41 0.93 6.73
CA ALA A 68 -3.61 0.02 5.60
C ALA A 68 -5.10 -0.27 5.38
N HIS A 69 -5.50 -0.46 4.12
CA HIS A 69 -6.84 -0.92 3.76
C HIS A 69 -6.74 -2.39 3.39
N ALA A 70 -7.20 -3.29 4.27
CA ALA A 70 -7.15 -4.74 4.05
C ALA A 70 -8.38 -5.48 4.60
N PRO A 71 -9.62 -5.09 4.25
CA PRO A 71 -10.82 -5.66 4.83
C PRO A 71 -11.08 -7.12 4.40
N TYR A 72 -10.37 -7.63 3.39
CA TYR A 72 -10.63 -8.95 2.81
C TYR A 72 -9.72 -10.02 3.44
N THR A 73 -8.42 -9.73 3.60
CA THR A 73 -7.45 -10.66 4.20
C THR A 73 -7.12 -10.33 5.65
N ASN A 74 -7.50 -9.14 6.13
CA ASN A 74 -7.08 -8.59 7.41
C ASN A 74 -5.56 -8.48 7.57
N ASN A 75 -4.78 -8.52 6.48
CA ASN A 75 -3.33 -8.32 6.53
C ASN A 75 -2.99 -6.82 6.52
N PHE A 76 -3.06 -6.16 7.68
CA PHE A 76 -2.63 -4.77 7.79
C PHE A 76 -1.11 -4.69 7.66
N ALA A 77 -0.64 -4.22 6.52
CA ALA A 77 0.78 -4.21 6.17
C ALA A 77 1.25 -2.83 5.71
N GLY A 78 2.48 -2.50 6.06
CA GLY A 78 3.14 -1.25 5.74
C GLY A 78 4.62 -1.48 5.47
N VAL A 79 5.16 -0.71 4.52
CA VAL A 79 6.59 -0.71 4.18
C VAL A 79 7.13 0.69 4.34
N ALA A 80 8.38 0.78 4.78
CA ALA A 80 9.18 1.97 4.71
C ALA A 80 10.49 1.68 3.96
N VAL A 81 10.92 2.58 3.07
CA VAL A 81 12.21 2.52 2.38
C VAL A 81 13.03 3.76 2.73
N LYS A 82 14.33 3.59 2.96
CA LYS A 82 15.28 4.68 3.17
C LYS A 82 16.10 4.88 1.90
N ASN A 83 16.30 6.14 1.50
CA ASN A 83 17.21 6.48 0.39
C ASN A 83 18.65 6.75 0.88
N ARG A 84 19.58 6.96 -0.06
CA ARG A 84 20.99 7.34 0.24
C ARG A 84 21.15 8.66 1.02
N GLN A 85 20.15 9.53 1.02
CA GLN A 85 20.18 10.80 1.77
C GLN A 85 19.63 10.63 3.20
N GLY A 86 19.08 9.46 3.53
CA GLY A 86 18.47 9.16 4.82
C GLY A 86 16.97 9.47 4.90
N ASP A 87 16.35 9.93 3.81
CA ASP A 87 14.91 10.18 3.75
C ASP A 87 14.13 8.86 3.78
N ILE A 88 12.99 8.87 4.47
CA ILE A 88 12.11 7.70 4.62
C ILE A 88 10.82 7.92 3.82
N PHE A 89 10.51 6.98 2.93
CA PHE A 89 9.27 6.94 2.16
C PHE A 89 8.45 5.74 2.60
N VAL A 90 7.16 5.95 2.86
CA VAL A 90 6.27 4.91 3.39
C VAL A 90 5.20 4.52 2.40
N GLY A 91 4.73 3.28 2.51
CA GLY A 91 3.63 2.74 1.74
C GLY A 91 2.76 1.83 2.59
N MET A 92 1.45 2.01 2.48
CA MET A 92 0.46 1.16 3.14
C MET A 92 -0.12 0.17 2.13
N TYR A 93 -0.50 -1.01 2.58
CA TYR A 93 -1.23 -1.95 1.74
C TYR A 93 -2.62 -1.37 1.41
N ALA A 94 -2.97 -1.42 0.12
CA ALA A 94 -4.28 -1.04 -0.37
C ALA A 94 -4.90 -2.22 -1.12
N GLU A 95 -5.62 -3.04 -0.38
CA GLU A 95 -6.32 -4.20 -0.88
C GLU A 95 -7.50 -3.80 -1.78
N ASN A 96 -7.95 -4.73 -2.60
CA ASN A 96 -9.05 -4.49 -3.53
C ASN A 96 -10.05 -5.65 -3.51
N ALA A 97 -11.34 -5.34 -3.66
CA ALA A 97 -12.41 -6.34 -3.75
C ALA A 97 -12.15 -7.41 -4.80
N ALA A 98 -11.56 -7.04 -5.95
CA ALA A 98 -11.24 -7.96 -7.04
C ALA A 98 -9.88 -8.67 -6.87
N PHE A 99 -9.25 -8.53 -5.69
CA PHE A 99 -7.99 -9.13 -5.23
C PHE A 99 -6.77 -8.76 -6.07
N ASN A 100 -6.72 -9.15 -7.34
CA ASN A 100 -5.59 -8.91 -8.24
C ASN A 100 -5.19 -7.43 -8.38
N PRO A 101 -6.11 -6.44 -8.35
CA PRO A 101 -5.74 -5.02 -8.42
C PRO A 101 -5.21 -4.43 -7.09
N SER A 102 -5.06 -5.24 -6.04
CA SER A 102 -4.49 -4.79 -4.77
C SER A 102 -3.09 -4.23 -4.98
N LEU A 103 -2.79 -3.10 -4.33
CA LEU A 103 -1.50 -2.43 -4.44
C LEU A 103 -0.64 -2.76 -3.20
N PRO A 104 0.44 -3.55 -3.33
CA PRO A 104 1.24 -3.96 -2.18
C PRO A 104 2.02 -2.78 -1.57
N PRO A 105 2.35 -2.83 -0.27
CA PRO A 105 2.91 -1.68 0.45
C PRO A 105 4.28 -1.22 -0.08
N LEU A 106 5.12 -2.14 -0.58
CA LEU A 106 6.40 -1.78 -1.18
C LEU A 106 6.21 -0.88 -2.42
N GLN A 107 5.27 -1.23 -3.31
CA GLN A 107 4.99 -0.43 -4.51
C GLN A 107 4.56 0.98 -4.13
N VAL A 108 3.72 1.14 -3.11
CA VAL A 108 3.30 2.46 -2.63
C VAL A 108 4.50 3.28 -2.12
N ALA A 109 5.41 2.65 -1.34
CA ALA A 109 6.61 3.32 -0.83
C ALA A 109 7.55 3.77 -1.96
N LEU A 110 7.77 2.91 -2.96
CA LEU A 110 8.61 3.21 -4.13
C LEU A 110 7.99 4.27 -5.05
N ILE A 111 6.65 4.27 -5.21
CA ILE A 111 5.93 5.34 -5.93
C ILE A 111 6.13 6.67 -5.23
N ASN A 112 5.97 6.72 -3.90
CA ASN A 112 6.17 7.94 -3.13
C ASN A 112 7.61 8.48 -3.25
N MET A 113 8.61 7.58 -3.19
CA MET A 113 10.00 7.93 -3.43
C MET A 113 10.24 8.49 -4.84
N ASN A 114 9.67 7.84 -5.86
CA ASN A 114 9.81 8.27 -7.26
C ASN A 114 9.15 9.63 -7.50
N MET A 115 7.95 9.85 -6.95
CA MET A 115 7.22 11.12 -7.02
C MET A 115 7.96 12.27 -6.30
N ALA A 116 8.77 11.94 -5.29
CA ALA A 116 9.67 12.91 -4.64
C ALA A 116 10.96 13.18 -5.43
N GLY A 117 11.16 12.56 -6.60
CA GLY A 117 12.29 12.81 -7.50
C GLY A 117 13.52 11.94 -7.26
N TYR A 118 13.43 10.92 -6.40
CA TYR A 118 14.54 10.02 -6.11
C TYR A 118 14.50 8.77 -6.99
N PRO A 119 15.63 8.33 -7.57
CA PRO A 119 15.68 7.11 -8.36
C PRO A 119 15.62 5.88 -7.45
N LEU A 120 14.95 4.82 -7.88
CA LEU A 120 14.79 3.59 -7.07
C LEU A 120 16.14 2.91 -6.76
N SER A 121 17.18 3.18 -7.55
CA SER A 121 18.56 2.74 -7.28
C SER A 121 19.15 3.32 -6.00
N ASP A 122 18.53 4.36 -5.42
CA ASP A 122 18.98 4.99 -4.19
C ASP A 122 18.40 4.35 -2.93
N VAL A 123 17.54 3.33 -3.04
CA VAL A 123 17.08 2.57 -1.87
C VAL A 123 18.29 1.90 -1.21
N THR A 124 18.45 2.12 0.09
CA THR A 124 19.56 1.56 0.89
C THR A 124 19.08 0.56 1.92
N GLU A 125 17.86 0.72 2.46
CA GLU A 125 17.28 -0.13 3.50
C GLU A 125 15.75 -0.16 3.32
N ALA A 126 15.12 -1.26 3.71
CA ALA A 126 13.67 -1.36 3.79
C ALA A 126 13.22 -2.02 5.10
N ALA A 127 12.01 -1.66 5.55
CA ALA A 127 11.32 -2.36 6.62
C ALA A 127 9.90 -2.74 6.16
N LEU A 128 9.48 -3.96 6.46
CA LEU A 128 8.11 -4.46 6.30
C LEU A 128 7.54 -4.79 7.68
N VAL A 129 6.39 -4.20 7.98
CA VAL A 129 5.55 -4.56 9.13
C VAL A 129 4.25 -5.12 8.57
N GLU A 130 3.81 -6.28 9.06
CA GLU A 130 2.48 -6.81 8.73
C GLU A 130 1.83 -7.50 9.93
N LYS A 131 0.50 -7.63 9.88
CA LYS A 131 -0.26 -8.26 10.96
C LYS A 131 -0.02 -9.76 11.02
N ALA A 132 0.32 -10.27 12.19
CA ALA A 132 0.48 -11.70 12.45
C ALA A 132 -0.86 -12.44 12.33
N GLY A 133 -0.81 -13.69 11.85
CA GLY A 133 -1.99 -14.56 11.75
C GLY A 133 -2.97 -14.19 10.63
N SER A 134 -2.59 -13.31 9.71
CA SER A 134 -3.35 -13.04 8.48
C SER A 134 -3.23 -14.20 7.47
N THR A 135 -4.11 -14.23 6.47
CA THR A 135 -4.18 -15.32 5.48
C THR A 135 -3.15 -15.21 4.36
N ILE A 136 -2.47 -14.06 4.25
CA ILE A 136 -1.47 -13.76 3.23
C ILE A 136 -0.23 -13.13 3.88
N SER A 137 0.88 -13.08 3.14
CA SER A 137 2.07 -12.34 3.57
C SER A 137 2.66 -11.60 2.37
N HIS A 138 3.11 -10.36 2.59
CA HIS A 138 3.83 -9.57 1.60
C HIS A 138 5.33 -9.82 1.61
N ARG A 139 5.85 -10.59 2.57
CA ARG A 139 7.30 -10.76 2.80
C ARG A 139 8.02 -11.28 1.57
N ALA A 140 7.62 -12.43 1.03
CA ALA A 140 8.33 -13.07 -0.09
C ALA A 140 8.36 -12.17 -1.34
N ASN A 141 7.24 -11.54 -1.67
CA ASN A 141 7.15 -10.63 -2.83
C ASN A 141 7.97 -9.35 -2.61
N THR A 142 8.01 -8.83 -1.37
CA THR A 142 8.83 -7.66 -1.00
C THR A 142 10.31 -7.99 -1.13
N GLU A 143 10.77 -9.10 -0.56
CA GLU A 143 12.15 -9.58 -0.67
C GLU A 143 12.56 -9.77 -2.13
N GLN A 144 11.71 -10.43 -2.94
CA GLN A 144 12.00 -10.67 -4.36
C GLN A 144 12.10 -9.37 -5.16
N ALA A 145 11.20 -8.41 -4.93
CA ALA A 145 11.22 -7.13 -5.63
C ALA A 145 12.43 -6.26 -5.23
N LEU A 146 12.79 -6.23 -3.94
CA LEU A 146 14.00 -5.55 -3.48
C LEU A 146 15.26 -6.18 -4.08
N ASN A 147 15.36 -7.52 -4.10
CA ASN A 147 16.48 -8.22 -4.72
C ASN A 147 16.62 -7.91 -6.21
N ALA A 148 15.50 -7.71 -6.92
CA ALA A 148 15.52 -7.31 -8.33
C ALA A 148 16.03 -5.86 -8.54
N LEU A 149 15.87 -4.98 -7.54
CA LEU A 149 16.45 -3.63 -7.56
C LEU A 149 17.94 -3.67 -7.21
N ASN A 150 18.28 -4.31 -6.10
CA ASN A 150 19.64 -4.55 -5.64
C ASN A 150 19.61 -5.63 -4.54
N ALA A 151 20.35 -6.73 -4.74
CA ALA A 151 20.43 -7.86 -3.81
C ALA A 151 21.02 -7.51 -2.44
N ASP A 152 21.71 -6.36 -2.33
CA ASP A 152 22.32 -5.91 -1.08
C ASP A 152 21.38 -5.07 -0.20
N ILE A 153 20.13 -4.79 -0.63
CA ILE A 153 19.17 -4.02 0.18
C ILE A 153 18.67 -4.91 1.34
N PRO A 154 19.00 -4.60 2.60
CA PRO A 154 18.45 -5.34 3.73
C PRO A 154 16.96 -5.04 3.90
N LEU A 155 16.19 -6.08 4.24
CA LEU A 155 14.81 -5.97 4.67
C LEU A 155 14.68 -6.35 6.15
N THR A 156 14.35 -5.37 6.99
CA THR A 156 13.89 -5.63 8.36
C THR A 156 12.43 -6.06 8.32
N TYR A 157 12.09 -7.20 8.93
CA TYR A 157 10.74 -7.75 8.93
C TYR A 157 10.20 -7.90 10.35
N LEU A 158 8.97 -7.44 10.58
CA LEU A 158 8.26 -7.58 11.85
C LEU A 158 6.80 -8.01 11.58
N ALA A 159 6.38 -9.11 12.21
CA ALA A 159 4.99 -9.51 12.27
C ALA A 159 4.41 -9.15 13.65
N VAL A 160 3.26 -8.46 13.68
CA VAL A 160 2.62 -7.93 14.91
C VAL A 160 1.24 -8.50 15.13
#